data_AF-A0A967PJQ5-F1
#
_entry.id   AF-A0A967PJQ5-F1
#
_cell.length_a   1.000
_cell.length_b   1.000
_cell.length_c   1.000
_cell.angle_alpha   90.00
_cell.angle_beta   90.00
_cell.angle_gamma   90.00
#
_symmetry.space_group_name_H-M   'P 1'
#
loop_
_entity.id
_entity.type
_entity.pdbx_description
1 polymer ?
#
loop_
_entity_poly.entity_id
_entity_poly.type
_entity_poly.pdbx_seq_one_letter_code
_entity_poly.pdbx_strand_id
1 'polypeptide(L)' 'GSTNSNIPISLGIPSVTIGGGGVGGDAHALTEWYLNEDGVLGIRKALLLLVAEAGLEDLVP' A
#
# COMPACT_ATOMS: atom_id res chain seq x y z
N GLY A 1 -7.68 12.16 -6.86
CA GLY A 1 -6.27 11.76 -6.78
C GLY A 1 -5.96 10.80 -7.91
N SER A 2 -4.71 10.77 -8.37
CA SER A 2 -4.20 9.81 -9.36
C SER A 2 -3.06 9.03 -8.73
N THR A 3 -2.85 7.79 -9.18
CA THR A 3 -1.75 6.94 -8.75
C THR A 3 -1.23 6.12 -9.93
N ASN A 4 -0.11 5.41 -9.75
CA ASN A 4 0.40 4.52 -10.79
C ASN A 4 -0.52 3.32 -11.07
N SER A 5 -1.47 2.98 -10.18
CA SER A 5 -2.45 1.91 -10.42
C SER A 5 -3.44 2.28 -11.54
N ASN A 6 -3.55 3.55 -11.92
CA ASN A 6 -4.42 3.97 -13.03
C ASN A 6 -3.97 3.39 -14.38
N ILE A 7 -2.67 3.14 -14.59
CA ILE A 7 -2.14 2.60 -15.86
C ILE A 7 -2.55 1.12 -16.04
N PRO A 8 -2.33 0.19 -15.09
CA PRO A 8 -2.82 -1.18 -15.24
C PRO A 8 -4.35 -1.27 -15.35
N ILE A 9 -5.09 -0.45 -14.57
CA ILE A 9 -6.56 -0.43 -14.63
C ILE A 9 -7.05 -0.09 -16.04
N SER A 10 -6.44 0.89 -16.72
CA SER A 10 -6.85 1.26 -18.08
C SER A 10 -6.56 0.17 -19.12
N LEU A 11 -5.65 -0.75 -18.80
CA LEU A 11 -5.32 -1.94 -19.60
C LEU A 11 -6.17 -3.18 -19.23
N GLY A 12 -7.15 -3.03 -18.34
CA GLY A 12 -7.99 -4.14 -17.87
C GLY A 12 -7.32 -5.06 -16.86
N ILE A 13 -6.17 -4.67 -16.30
CA ILE A 13 -5.45 -5.41 -15.26
C ILE A 13 -5.91 -4.89 -13.89
N PRO A 14 -6.51 -5.74 -13.03
CA PRO A 14 -6.85 -5.34 -11.67
C PRO A 14 -5.64 -4.84 -10.91
N SER A 15 -5.74 -3.66 -10.28
CA SER A 15 -4.67 -3.13 -9.44
C SER A 15 -5.22 -2.17 -8.39
N VAL A 16 -4.47 -2.02 -7.30
CA VAL A 16 -4.80 -1.15 -6.18
C VAL A 16 -3.54 -0.47 -5.66
N THR A 17 -3.67 0.78 -5.22
CA THR A 17 -2.61 1.47 -4.47
C THR A 17 -2.86 1.28 -2.98
N ILE A 18 -1.87 0.77 -2.25
CA ILE A 18 -1.93 0.60 -0.79
C ILE A 18 -1.02 1.61 -0.10
N GLY A 19 -1.41 2.05 1.09
CA GLY A 19 -0.58 2.90 1.94
C GLY A 19 0.59 2.13 2.56
N GLY A 20 1.68 2.83 2.89
CA GLY A 20 2.86 2.24 3.53
C GLY A 20 2.74 1.99 5.04
N GLY A 21 1.62 2.38 5.66
CA GLY A 21 1.48 2.47 7.12
C GLY A 21 2.04 3.78 7.68
N GLY A 22 1.86 4.03 8.97
CA GLY A 22 2.13 5.35 9.54
C GLY A 22 1.01 6.34 9.27
N VAL A 23 1.24 7.56 9.72
CA VAL A 23 0.37 8.71 9.45
C VAL A 23 1.25 9.81 8.85
N GLY A 24 0.74 10.50 7.84
CA GLY A 24 1.43 11.61 7.22
C GLY A 24 0.44 12.63 6.68
N GLY A 25 0.94 13.81 6.36
CA GLY A 25 0.11 14.93 5.92
C GLY A 25 0.89 15.91 5.07
N ASP A 26 0.14 16.86 4.51
CA ASP A 26 0.69 18.00 3.76
C ASP A 26 1.59 17.60 2.59
N ALA A 27 1.27 16.49 1.93
CA ALA A 27 1.98 16.03 0.74
C ALA A 27 2.10 17.17 -0.27
N HIS A 28 3.34 17.46 -0.70
CA HIS A 28 3.69 18.57 -1.59
C HIS A 28 3.65 19.98 -0.97
N ALA A 29 3.75 20.12 0.36
CA ALA A 29 3.91 21.41 1.03
C ALA A 29 5.20 21.48 1.88
N LEU A 30 5.62 22.69 2.28
CA LEU A 30 6.78 22.86 3.18
C LEU A 30 6.59 22.21 4.56
N THR A 31 5.34 21.97 4.92
CA THR A 31 4.95 21.32 6.17
C THR A 31 4.78 19.81 6.01
N GLU A 32 5.12 19.21 4.85
CA GLU A 32 5.03 17.75 4.64
C GLU A 32 5.72 16.97 5.75
N TRP A 33 5.03 15.96 6.29
CA TRP A 33 5.54 15.20 7.43
C TRP A 33 5.04 13.75 7.41
N TYR A 34 5.79 12.91 8.13
CA TYR A 34 5.46 11.52 8.38
C TYR A 34 5.78 11.15 9.83
N LEU A 35 4.84 10.47 10.49
CA LEU A 35 5.00 9.84 11.78
C LEU A 35 4.83 8.32 11.60
N ASN A 36 5.82 7.57 12.09
CA ASN A 36 5.78 6.11 12.09
C ASN A 36 4.89 5.58 13.23
N GLU A 37 3.62 5.97 13.22
CA GLU A 37 2.58 5.43 14.10
C GLU A 37 2.00 4.17 13.47
N ASP A 38 2.22 3.00 14.09
CA ASP A 38 1.78 1.70 13.57
C ASP A 38 2.28 1.36 12.15
N GLY A 39 3.40 1.92 11.67
CA GLY A 39 3.90 1.66 10.32
C GLY A 39 4.21 0.20 10.02
N VAL A 40 4.51 -0.60 11.06
CA VAL A 40 4.65 -2.07 10.93
C VAL A 40 3.39 -2.74 10.37
N LEU A 41 2.20 -2.18 10.61
CA LEU A 41 0.95 -2.71 10.06
C LEU A 41 0.87 -2.54 8.55
N GLY A 42 1.49 -1.48 7.98
CA GLY A 42 1.58 -1.29 6.54
C GLY A 42 2.41 -2.39 5.86
N ILE A 43 3.57 -2.70 6.43
CA ILE A 43 4.44 -3.78 5.93
C ILE A 43 3.74 -5.14 6.06
N ARG A 44 3.11 -5.41 7.21
CA ARG A 44 2.32 -6.65 7.41
C ARG A 44 1.19 -6.78 6.40
N LYS A 45 0.46 -5.69 6.13
CA LYS A 45 -0.61 -5.66 5.13
C LYS A 45 -0.07 -5.93 3.71
N ALA A 46 1.06 -5.33 3.33
CA ALA A 46 1.67 -5.56 2.04
C ALA A 46 2.09 -7.03 1.85
N LEU A 47 2.71 -7.63 2.87
CA LEU A 47 3.08 -9.04 2.85
C LEU A 47 1.84 -9.95 2.78
N LEU A 48 0.82 -9.69 3.60
CA LEU A 48 -0.41 -10.47 3.61
C LEU A 48 -1.11 -10.44 2.25
N LEU A 49 -1.22 -9.26 1.62
CA LEU A 49 -1.80 -9.13 0.30
C LEU A 49 -1.01 -9.91 -0.75
N LEU A 50 0.32 -9.78 -0.73
CA LEU A 50 1.18 -10.52 -1.67
C LEU A 50 0.98 -12.04 -1.57
N VAL A 51 0.96 -12.56 -0.34
CA VAL A 51 0.83 -13.99 -0.09
C VAL A 51 -0.56 -14.49 -0.51
N ALA A 52 -1.62 -13.75 -0.19
CA ALA A 52 -2.99 -14.11 -0.59
C ALA A 52 -3.15 -14.12 -2.13
N GLU A 53 -2.62 -13.12 -2.83
CA GLU A 53 -2.67 -13.08 -4.30
C GLU A 53 -1.77 -14.13 -4.96
N ALA A 54 -0.73 -14.59 -4.26
CA ALA A 54 0.14 -15.67 -4.70
C ALA A 54 -0.44 -17.08 -4.43
N GLY A 55 -1.56 -17.19 -3.70
CA GLY A 55 -2.12 -18.49 -3.29
C GLY A 55 -1.25 -19.22 -2.25
N LEU A 56 -0.53 -18.47 -1.41
CA LEU A 56 0.39 -18.99 -0.40
C LEU A 56 -0.08 -18.74 1.04
N GLU A 57 -1.35 -18.37 1.23
CA GLU A 57 -1.92 -18.02 2.53
C GLU A 57 -1.75 -19.11 3.59
N ASP A 58 -1.74 -20.38 3.20
CA ASP A 58 -1.52 -21.52 4.10
C ASP A 58 -0.08 -21.60 4.67
N LEU A 59 0.87 -20.86 4.08
CA LEU A 59 2.26 -20.80 4.55
C LEU A 59 2.51 -19.66 5.53
N VAL A 60 1.56 -18.75 5.71
CA VAL A 60 1.65 -17.64 6.67
C VAL A 60 0.79 -17.98 7.88
N PRO A 61 1.40 -18.18 9.07
CA PRO A 61 0.69 -18.56 10.29
C PRO A 61 -0.22 -17.46 10.84
#